data_AF-A0A239TPW3-F1
#
_entry.id   AF-A0A239TPW3-F1
#
_cell.length_a   1.000
_cell.length_b   1.000
_cell.length_c   1.000
_cell.angle_alpha   90.00
_cell.angle_beta   90.00
_cell.angle_gamma   90.00
#
_symmetry.space_group_name_H-M   'P 1'
#
loop_
_entity.id
_entity.type
_entity.pdbx_description
1 polymer ?
#
loop_
_entity_poly.entity_id
_entity_poly.type
_entity_poly.pdbx_seq_one_letter_code
_entity_poly.pdbx_strand_id
1 'polypeptide(L)'
;MRMVDIIEKKRDGKALSTQEINFFIEGYTKGTIPDYQASALAMAIYFQDMDERERADLTLAMVNSGDTIDLSSIQGIKVDKHSTGGVGDTTTLVLAPLVASLGVPVAKMSGRGLGHTGGTIDKLESIKGFHVELTKEQFIDLVNKDKVAVMSPSGNLTPADKKLYALRDVTGTVNSIPLIASSIMSKKIAAGADAIVLDVKTGYGAFMKTEKDAEELAHAMVRIGNNVGRKTVAIISDMSQPLGFAIGNALEVKEAIDTLKGKGPKDLTKLVLTLGSQMVILAGKAKNTDEAKQMLLDSINNGKAIAKFKEFIQNQGGDTSIIEDTSKLPQAKYKIELPALKSGYVSRMIANEIGIASMLLGAGRATKDDKIDLAVGIVLHKKIGDKVEKGESLLTIYSNKENITEVKQKLYDNIFIEDTATKPTLIHEIITD
;
A
#
# COMPACT_ATOMS: atom_id res chain seq x y z
N MET A 1 -31.04 -9.97 -21.29
CA MET A 1 -30.92 -9.36 -19.95
C MET A 1 -30.72 -7.87 -20.15
N ARG A 2 -31.48 -6.98 -19.49
CA ARG A 2 -31.26 -5.53 -19.59
C ARG A 2 -30.58 -5.03 -18.33
N MET A 3 -29.69 -4.06 -18.47
CA MET A 3 -28.95 -3.48 -17.34
C MET A 3 -29.88 -2.80 -16.31
N VAL A 4 -30.96 -2.18 -16.76
CA VAL A 4 -31.97 -1.57 -15.85
C VAL A 4 -32.60 -2.59 -14.90
N ASP A 5 -32.86 -3.82 -15.35
CA ASP A 5 -33.43 -4.87 -14.50
C ASP A 5 -32.44 -5.29 -13.39
N ILE A 6 -31.14 -5.28 -13.69
CA ILE A 6 -30.06 -5.57 -12.72
C ILE A 6 -29.94 -4.46 -11.68
N ILE A 7 -30.00 -3.19 -12.12
CA ILE A 7 -29.95 -2.03 -11.23
C ILE A 7 -31.15 -2.04 -10.27
N GLU A 8 -32.36 -2.24 -10.79
CA GLU A 8 -33.58 -2.33 -9.96
C GLU A 8 -33.50 -3.48 -8.97
N LYS A 9 -33.03 -4.66 -9.41
CA LYS A 9 -32.84 -5.82 -8.56
C LYS A 9 -31.91 -5.53 -7.38
N LYS A 10 -30.72 -4.95 -7.64
CA LYS A 10 -29.78 -4.61 -6.58
C LYS A 10 -30.30 -3.48 -5.70
N ARG A 11 -30.91 -2.44 -6.27
CA ARG A 11 -31.54 -1.33 -5.53
C ARG A 11 -32.57 -1.84 -4.53
N ASP A 12 -33.34 -2.87 -4.90
CA ASP A 12 -34.37 -3.49 -4.07
C ASP A 12 -33.81 -4.53 -3.08
N GLY A 13 -32.49 -4.57 -2.87
CA GLY A 13 -31.83 -5.43 -1.88
C GLY A 13 -31.72 -6.89 -2.28
N LYS A 14 -31.90 -7.24 -3.56
CA LYS A 14 -31.79 -8.63 -4.03
C LYS A 14 -30.39 -8.92 -4.54
N ALA A 15 -29.92 -10.15 -4.28
CA ALA A 15 -28.63 -10.63 -4.75
C ALA A 15 -28.62 -10.83 -6.27
N LEU A 16 -27.54 -10.41 -6.92
CA LEU A 16 -27.28 -10.61 -8.33
C LEU A 16 -26.72 -12.01 -8.59
N SER A 17 -27.15 -12.66 -9.67
CA SER A 17 -26.57 -13.93 -10.09
C SER A 17 -25.18 -13.72 -10.71
N THR A 18 -24.36 -14.77 -10.74
CA THR A 18 -23.05 -14.76 -11.42
C THR A 18 -23.17 -14.31 -12.88
N GLN A 19 -24.26 -14.71 -13.56
CA GLN A 19 -24.52 -14.34 -14.95
C GLN A 19 -24.84 -12.85 -15.11
N GLU A 20 -25.58 -12.26 -14.16
CA GLU A 20 -25.88 -10.81 -14.15
C GLU A 20 -24.61 -9.98 -13.89
N ILE A 21 -23.75 -10.44 -12.97
CA ILE A 21 -22.47 -9.78 -12.68
C ILE A 21 -21.53 -9.85 -13.89
N ASN A 22 -21.39 -11.03 -14.51
CA ASN A 22 -20.57 -11.19 -15.72
C ASN A 22 -21.09 -10.33 -16.87
N PHE A 23 -22.41 -10.31 -17.09
CA PHE A 23 -23.04 -9.44 -18.10
C PHE A 23 -22.72 -7.97 -17.87
N PHE A 24 -22.82 -7.50 -16.62
CA PHE A 24 -22.48 -6.13 -16.25
C PHE A 24 -21.00 -5.82 -16.53
N ILE A 25 -20.09 -6.63 -16.01
CA ILE A 25 -18.66 -6.36 -16.12
C ILE A 25 -18.17 -6.44 -17.58
N GLU A 26 -18.61 -7.45 -18.32
CA GLU A 26 -18.27 -7.60 -19.74
C GLU A 26 -18.82 -6.44 -20.57
N GLY A 27 -20.10 -6.11 -20.39
CA GLY A 27 -20.76 -5.03 -21.12
C GLY A 27 -20.16 -3.66 -20.79
N TYR A 28 -19.83 -3.42 -19.51
CA TYR A 28 -19.21 -2.18 -19.09
C TYR A 28 -17.80 -2.03 -19.65
N THR A 29 -17.02 -3.10 -19.63
CA THR A 29 -15.65 -3.12 -20.19
C THR A 29 -15.67 -2.87 -21.69
N LYS A 30 -16.61 -3.48 -22.43
CA LYS A 30 -16.78 -3.31 -23.89
C LYS A 30 -17.45 -2.00 -24.30
N GLY A 31 -17.94 -1.21 -23.34
CA GLY A 31 -18.62 0.07 -23.61
C GLY A 31 -20.06 -0.07 -24.09
N THR A 32 -20.65 -1.26 -24.04
CA THR A 32 -22.08 -1.46 -24.34
C THR A 32 -22.99 -1.07 -23.19
N ILE A 33 -22.46 -1.03 -21.96
CA ILE A 33 -23.11 -0.43 -20.79
C ILE A 33 -22.48 0.95 -20.53
N PRO A 34 -23.27 2.04 -20.55
CA PRO A 34 -22.77 3.39 -20.36
C PRO A 34 -22.49 3.71 -18.89
N ASP A 35 -21.62 4.70 -18.65
CA ASP A 35 -21.18 5.09 -17.31
C ASP A 35 -22.34 5.46 -16.38
N TYR A 36 -23.42 6.07 -16.88
CA TYR A 36 -24.58 6.44 -16.07
C TYR A 36 -25.36 5.22 -15.53
N GLN A 37 -25.29 4.07 -16.19
CA GLN A 37 -25.87 2.82 -15.67
C GLN A 37 -24.93 2.14 -14.68
N ALA A 38 -23.62 2.15 -14.97
CA ALA A 38 -22.62 1.61 -14.07
C ALA A 38 -22.57 2.38 -12.73
N SER A 39 -22.69 3.71 -12.76
CA SER A 39 -22.71 4.53 -11.55
C SER A 39 -23.98 4.31 -10.72
N ALA A 40 -25.13 4.15 -11.38
CA ALA A 40 -26.38 3.79 -10.71
C ALA A 40 -26.28 2.42 -10.01
N LEU A 41 -25.68 1.41 -10.64
CA LEU A 41 -25.43 0.12 -10.00
C LEU A 41 -24.41 0.25 -8.85
N ALA A 42 -23.32 0.99 -9.03
CA ALA A 42 -22.31 1.20 -7.99
C ALA A 42 -22.92 1.87 -6.75
N MET A 43 -23.82 2.83 -6.93
CA MET A 43 -24.54 3.47 -5.83
C MET A 43 -25.56 2.51 -5.18
N ALA A 44 -26.24 1.67 -5.97
CA ALA A 44 -27.11 0.63 -5.42
C ALA A 44 -26.31 -0.38 -4.55
N ILE A 45 -25.12 -0.80 -5.01
CA ILE A 45 -24.19 -1.65 -4.25
C ILE A 45 -23.69 -0.92 -2.99
N TYR A 46 -23.41 0.37 -3.07
CA TYR A 46 -22.99 1.17 -1.92
C TYR A 46 -24.00 1.08 -0.76
N PHE A 47 -25.30 1.15 -1.05
CA PHE A 47 -26.35 1.10 -0.02
C PHE A 47 -26.80 -0.31 0.36
N GLN A 48 -26.85 -1.24 -0.59
CA GLN A 48 -27.43 -2.58 -0.38
C GLN A 48 -26.39 -3.68 -0.16
N ASP A 49 -25.11 -3.36 -0.32
CA ASP A 49 -24.00 -4.30 -0.23
C ASP A 49 -24.12 -5.48 -1.22
N MET A 50 -23.21 -6.44 -1.10
CA MET A 50 -23.16 -7.69 -1.83
C MET A 50 -22.83 -8.83 -0.86
N ASP A 51 -23.49 -9.97 -1.03
CA ASP A 51 -23.15 -11.18 -0.30
C ASP A 51 -21.75 -11.74 -0.69
N GLU A 52 -21.26 -12.75 0.02
CA GLU A 52 -19.92 -13.30 -0.20
C GLU A 52 -19.73 -13.88 -1.61
N ARG A 53 -20.77 -14.52 -2.16
CA ARG A 53 -20.74 -15.09 -3.51
C ARG A 53 -20.70 -13.96 -4.53
N GLU A 54 -21.55 -12.95 -4.38
CA GLU A 54 -21.58 -11.76 -5.24
C GLU A 54 -20.21 -11.07 -5.27
N ARG A 55 -19.54 -10.90 -4.11
CA ARG A 55 -18.21 -10.31 -4.02
C ARG A 55 -17.16 -11.15 -4.75
N ALA A 56 -17.18 -12.48 -4.58
CA ALA A 56 -16.29 -13.39 -5.28
C ALA A 56 -16.52 -13.38 -6.80
N ASP A 57 -17.78 -13.43 -7.23
CA ASP A 57 -18.20 -13.37 -8.64
C ASP A 57 -17.77 -12.05 -9.29
N LEU A 58 -17.98 -10.91 -8.61
CA LEU A 58 -17.55 -9.59 -9.08
C LEU A 58 -16.02 -9.52 -9.23
N THR A 59 -15.29 -10.10 -8.26
CA THR A 59 -13.83 -10.17 -8.31
C THR A 59 -13.36 -10.97 -9.52
N LEU A 60 -13.90 -12.18 -9.71
CA LEU A 60 -13.54 -13.05 -10.83
C LEU A 60 -13.93 -12.46 -12.18
N ALA A 61 -15.10 -11.81 -12.28
CA ALA A 61 -15.52 -11.11 -13.48
C ALA A 61 -14.51 -10.00 -13.87
N MET A 62 -14.00 -9.25 -12.88
CA MET A 62 -12.96 -8.24 -13.13
C MET A 62 -11.60 -8.86 -13.48
N VAL A 63 -11.21 -9.98 -12.86
CA VAL A 63 -10.00 -10.74 -13.25
C VAL A 63 -10.10 -11.16 -14.72
N ASN A 64 -11.23 -11.76 -15.11
CA ASN A 64 -11.46 -12.29 -16.46
C ASN A 64 -11.69 -11.21 -17.52
N SER A 65 -11.75 -9.92 -17.13
CA SER A 65 -11.93 -8.82 -18.08
C SER A 65 -10.68 -8.50 -18.90
N GLY A 66 -9.51 -9.02 -18.50
CA GLY A 66 -8.24 -8.76 -19.17
C GLY A 66 -7.21 -9.84 -18.92
N ASP A 67 -5.93 -9.45 -18.94
CA ASP A 67 -4.82 -10.40 -18.86
C ASP A 67 -4.66 -10.95 -17.43
N THR A 68 -4.30 -12.23 -17.33
CA THR A 68 -3.84 -12.88 -16.10
C THR A 68 -2.39 -13.31 -16.24
N ILE A 69 -1.56 -12.99 -15.26
CA ILE A 69 -0.14 -13.31 -15.28
C ILE A 69 0.06 -14.73 -14.76
N ASP A 70 0.54 -15.60 -15.64
CA ASP A 70 1.01 -16.92 -15.27
C ASP A 70 2.42 -16.84 -14.69
N LEU A 71 2.53 -17.17 -13.40
CA LEU A 71 3.77 -17.25 -12.62
C LEU A 71 4.16 -18.70 -12.30
N SER A 72 3.59 -19.70 -12.99
CA SER A 72 3.88 -21.12 -12.77
C SER A 72 5.36 -21.49 -12.97
N SER A 73 6.07 -20.75 -13.83
CA SER A 73 7.51 -20.92 -14.06
C SER A 73 8.41 -20.41 -12.91
N ILE A 74 7.85 -19.70 -11.93
CA ILE A 74 8.58 -19.28 -10.73
C ILE A 74 8.51 -20.40 -9.69
N GLN A 75 9.68 -20.85 -9.23
CA GLN A 75 9.78 -21.94 -8.26
C GLN A 75 9.38 -21.49 -6.84
N GLY A 76 8.54 -22.29 -6.19
CA GLY A 76 8.06 -22.06 -4.82
C GLY A 76 6.70 -21.39 -4.76
N ILE A 77 6.25 -21.06 -3.55
CA ILE A 77 4.98 -20.37 -3.31
C ILE A 77 5.22 -18.86 -3.42
N LYS A 78 4.63 -18.21 -4.42
CA LYS A 78 4.78 -16.77 -4.65
C LYS A 78 3.84 -16.04 -3.70
N VAL A 79 4.42 -15.24 -2.81
CA VAL A 79 3.65 -14.48 -1.82
C VAL A 79 3.68 -12.99 -2.18
N ASP A 80 2.51 -12.39 -2.36
CA ASP A 80 2.37 -10.94 -2.55
C ASP A 80 1.85 -10.27 -1.28
N LYS A 81 2.21 -9.00 -1.09
CA LYS A 81 1.66 -8.13 -0.06
C LYS A 81 0.90 -6.99 -0.69
N HIS A 82 -0.29 -6.68 -0.18
CA HIS A 82 -1.02 -5.47 -0.52
C HIS A 82 -1.33 -4.64 0.72
N SER A 83 -1.25 -3.32 0.59
CA SER A 83 -1.71 -2.38 1.62
C SER A 83 -2.89 -1.64 1.04
N THR A 84 -3.93 -1.38 1.84
CA THR A 84 -5.03 -0.51 1.42
C THR A 84 -4.59 0.92 1.16
N GLY A 85 -3.36 1.29 1.55
CA GLY A 85 -2.78 2.62 1.38
C GLY A 85 -2.68 3.38 2.69
N GLY A 86 -1.58 4.12 2.86
CA GLY A 86 -1.30 4.89 4.06
C GLY A 86 -0.11 5.83 3.87
N VAL A 87 0.02 6.80 4.77
CA VAL A 87 1.06 7.84 4.73
C VAL A 87 2.31 7.34 5.45
N GLY A 88 3.47 7.46 4.80
CA GLY A 88 4.74 6.90 5.29
C GLY A 88 4.79 5.36 5.20
N ASP A 89 3.96 4.74 4.35
CA ASP A 89 3.95 3.28 4.19
C ASP A 89 5.17 2.77 3.40
N THR A 90 6.33 2.77 4.09
CA THR A 90 7.64 2.31 3.63
C THR A 90 7.75 0.78 3.59
N THR A 91 6.72 0.06 4.07
CA THR A 91 6.79 -1.38 4.35
C THR A 91 7.25 -2.21 3.15
N THR A 92 6.78 -1.94 1.93
CA THR A 92 7.14 -2.74 0.74
C THR A 92 8.64 -2.70 0.46
N LEU A 93 9.30 -1.56 0.67
CA LEU A 93 10.74 -1.39 0.42
C LEU A 93 11.60 -2.24 1.36
N VAL A 94 11.13 -2.44 2.60
CA VAL A 94 11.81 -3.27 3.60
C VAL A 94 11.40 -4.74 3.43
N LEU A 95 10.11 -5.00 3.26
CA LEU A 95 9.53 -6.33 3.31
C LEU A 95 9.98 -7.20 2.14
N ALA A 96 10.04 -6.64 0.93
CA ALA A 96 10.43 -7.40 -0.27
C ALA A 96 11.84 -8.02 -0.16
N PRO A 97 12.94 -7.27 0.10
CA PRO A 97 14.26 -7.87 0.27
C PRO A 97 14.38 -8.72 1.54
N LEU A 98 13.64 -8.38 2.61
CA LEU A 98 13.72 -9.07 3.88
C LEU A 98 13.14 -10.50 3.84
N VAL A 99 12.01 -10.71 3.16
CA VAL A 99 11.46 -12.08 3.04
C VAL A 99 12.21 -12.86 1.94
N ALA A 100 12.68 -12.17 0.89
CA ALA A 100 13.48 -12.77 -0.16
C ALA A 100 14.85 -13.27 0.33
N SER A 101 15.44 -12.63 1.35
CA SER A 101 16.69 -13.11 1.98
C SER A 101 16.52 -14.46 2.71
N LEU A 102 15.27 -14.85 3.00
CA LEU A 102 14.89 -16.17 3.55
C LEU A 102 14.45 -17.16 2.46
N GLY A 103 14.61 -16.79 1.18
CA GLY A 103 14.29 -17.63 0.03
C GLY A 103 12.80 -17.67 -0.34
N VAL A 104 11.99 -16.72 0.16
CA VAL A 104 10.59 -16.56 -0.23
C VAL A 104 10.52 -15.86 -1.60
N PRO A 105 9.87 -16.42 -2.63
CA PRO A 105 9.69 -15.75 -3.92
C PRO A 105 8.73 -14.56 -3.82
N VAL A 106 9.25 -13.35 -4.03
CA VAL A 106 8.50 -12.09 -4.04
C VAL A 106 8.35 -11.59 -5.48
N ALA A 107 7.28 -12.01 -6.12
CA ALA A 107 6.88 -11.54 -7.45
C ALA A 107 5.96 -10.32 -7.32
N LYS A 108 6.54 -9.13 -7.06
CA LYS A 108 5.75 -7.94 -6.74
C LYS A 108 5.40 -7.14 -7.99
N MET A 109 4.11 -6.89 -8.18
CA MET A 109 3.63 -5.81 -9.05
C MET A 109 3.16 -4.65 -8.19
N SER A 110 3.66 -3.45 -8.49
CA SER A 110 3.37 -2.23 -7.74
C SER A 110 2.92 -1.11 -8.67
N GLY A 111 2.06 -0.23 -8.18
CA GLY A 111 1.66 0.97 -8.92
C GLY A 111 2.52 2.19 -8.58
N ARG A 112 2.37 3.23 -9.40
CA ARG A 112 2.69 4.61 -9.03
C ARG A 112 1.58 5.17 -8.15
N GLY A 113 1.91 6.20 -7.37
CA GLY A 113 0.98 6.90 -6.49
C GLY A 113 0.11 7.90 -7.24
N LEU A 114 -1.12 8.08 -6.74
CA LEU A 114 -2.04 9.17 -7.07
C LEU A 114 -2.55 9.77 -5.76
N GLY A 115 -2.60 11.10 -5.69
CA GLY A 115 -2.96 11.83 -4.49
C GLY A 115 -1.79 12.00 -3.51
N HIS A 116 -2.10 11.88 -2.23
CA HIS A 116 -1.26 12.32 -1.13
C HIS A 116 -0.19 11.32 -0.67
N THR A 117 -0.15 10.12 -1.28
CA THR A 117 0.85 9.08 -1.00
C THR A 117 1.66 8.78 -2.26
N GLY A 118 2.99 8.81 -2.17
CA GLY A 118 3.86 8.26 -3.21
C GLY A 118 3.69 6.74 -3.32
N GLY A 119 3.66 6.21 -4.55
CA GLY A 119 3.60 4.77 -4.77
C GLY A 119 4.96 4.11 -4.59
N THR A 120 5.01 2.80 -4.38
CA THR A 120 6.29 2.06 -4.24
C THR A 120 7.22 2.30 -5.43
N ILE A 121 6.68 2.39 -6.65
CA ILE A 121 7.50 2.67 -7.85
C ILE A 121 8.13 4.06 -7.77
N ASP A 122 7.38 5.10 -7.41
CA ASP A 122 7.91 6.46 -7.32
C ASP A 122 9.04 6.53 -6.29
N LYS A 123 8.90 5.80 -5.17
CA LYS A 123 9.96 5.69 -4.15
C LYS A 123 11.22 5.02 -4.73
N LEU A 124 11.09 3.89 -5.43
CA LEU A 124 12.22 3.17 -6.01
C LEU A 124 12.93 3.97 -7.11
N GLU A 125 12.20 4.77 -7.90
CA GLU A 125 12.77 5.66 -8.92
C GLU A 125 13.59 6.83 -8.35
N SER A 126 13.52 7.08 -7.04
CA SER A 126 14.49 7.97 -6.38
C SER A 126 15.92 7.40 -6.39
N ILE A 127 16.08 6.10 -6.66
CA ILE A 127 17.38 5.46 -6.83
C ILE A 127 17.79 5.60 -8.29
N LYS A 128 18.88 6.35 -8.52
CA LYS A 128 19.40 6.61 -9.85
C LYS A 128 19.64 5.30 -10.63
N GLY A 129 19.06 5.21 -11.83
CA GLY A 129 19.21 4.06 -12.74
C GLY A 129 18.24 2.90 -12.52
N PHE A 130 17.49 2.91 -11.40
CA PHE A 130 16.48 1.87 -11.14
C PHE A 130 15.34 1.98 -12.15
N HIS A 131 14.93 0.86 -12.73
CA HIS A 131 13.81 0.78 -13.69
C HIS A 131 12.85 -0.36 -13.33
N VAL A 132 11.59 -0.20 -13.71
CA VAL A 132 10.48 -1.13 -13.37
C VAL A 132 9.82 -1.75 -14.61
N GLU A 133 10.29 -1.35 -15.78
CA GLU A 133 9.90 -1.82 -17.09
C GLU A 133 10.65 -3.11 -17.41
N LEU A 134 10.13 -4.23 -16.94
CA LEU A 134 10.66 -5.57 -17.19
C LEU A 134 9.76 -6.32 -18.18
N THR A 135 10.36 -7.14 -19.05
CA THR A 135 9.58 -8.17 -19.76
C THR A 135 9.15 -9.26 -18.80
N LYS A 136 8.15 -10.07 -19.19
CA LYS A 136 7.67 -11.19 -18.38
C LYS A 136 8.80 -12.19 -18.08
N GLU A 137 9.65 -12.47 -19.08
CA GLU A 137 10.77 -13.40 -18.98
C GLU A 137 11.82 -12.87 -17.99
N GLN A 138 12.22 -11.61 -18.12
CA GLN A 138 13.15 -10.95 -17.18
C GLN A 138 12.61 -10.99 -15.75
N PHE A 139 11.32 -10.71 -15.56
CA PHE A 139 10.68 -10.74 -14.26
C PHE A 139 10.72 -12.15 -13.63
N ILE A 140 10.37 -13.18 -14.40
CA ILE A 140 10.42 -14.58 -13.94
C ILE A 140 11.85 -14.99 -13.58
N ASP A 141 12.83 -14.65 -14.42
CA ASP A 141 14.24 -14.99 -14.21
C ASP A 141 14.79 -14.35 -12.94
N LEU A 142 14.51 -13.06 -12.71
CA LEU A 142 14.92 -12.34 -11.51
C LEU A 142 14.32 -12.96 -10.24
N VAL A 143 13.02 -13.30 -10.25
CA VAL A 143 12.40 -13.93 -9.08
C VAL A 143 12.93 -15.36 -8.87
N ASN A 144 13.21 -16.11 -9.94
CA ASN A 144 13.81 -17.44 -9.79
C ASN A 144 15.23 -17.39 -9.21
N LYS A 145 16.05 -16.48 -9.73
CA LYS A 145 17.46 -16.34 -9.36
C LYS A 145 17.63 -15.69 -7.99
N ASP A 146 17.00 -14.54 -7.78
CA ASP A 146 17.31 -13.63 -6.67
C ASP A 146 16.18 -13.55 -5.64
N LYS A 147 15.03 -14.19 -5.93
CA LYS A 147 13.80 -14.27 -5.09
C LYS A 147 13.02 -12.97 -4.95
N VAL A 148 13.41 -11.90 -5.64
CA VAL A 148 12.69 -10.62 -5.59
C VAL A 148 12.78 -9.88 -6.92
N ALA A 149 11.65 -9.37 -7.38
CA ALA A 149 11.58 -8.37 -8.43
C ALA A 149 10.35 -7.48 -8.22
N VAL A 150 10.46 -6.21 -8.61
CA VAL A 150 9.35 -5.27 -8.62
C VAL A 150 9.17 -4.75 -10.03
N MET A 151 8.01 -5.00 -10.65
CA MET A 151 7.67 -4.40 -11.93
C MET A 151 6.41 -3.55 -11.85
N SER A 152 6.30 -2.59 -12.77
CA SER A 152 5.00 -1.99 -13.08
C SER A 152 4.10 -3.07 -13.69
N PRO A 153 2.81 -3.11 -13.34
CA PRO A 153 1.84 -3.90 -14.10
C PRO A 153 1.98 -3.56 -15.59
N SER A 154 2.33 -4.54 -16.39
CA SER A 154 2.31 -4.46 -17.85
C SER A 154 0.96 -4.97 -18.37
N GLY A 155 0.57 -4.56 -19.58
CA GLY A 155 -0.63 -5.08 -20.23
C GLY A 155 -1.96 -4.56 -19.70
N ASN A 156 -3.03 -5.27 -20.05
CA ASN A 156 -4.40 -4.89 -19.76
C ASN A 156 -4.90 -5.73 -18.56
N LEU A 157 -4.20 -5.66 -17.42
CA LEU A 157 -4.65 -6.34 -16.19
C LEU A 157 -5.92 -5.66 -15.67
N THR A 158 -6.99 -6.45 -15.51
CA THR A 158 -8.26 -6.01 -14.91
C THR A 158 -8.81 -4.67 -15.47
N PRO A 159 -9.02 -4.51 -16.80
CA PRO A 159 -9.53 -3.28 -17.41
C PRO A 159 -10.88 -2.85 -16.84
N ALA A 160 -11.72 -3.81 -16.45
CA ALA A 160 -12.97 -3.54 -15.77
C ALA A 160 -12.74 -2.78 -14.46
N ASP A 161 -11.81 -3.23 -13.63
CA ASP A 161 -11.46 -2.57 -12.36
C ASP A 161 -10.95 -1.16 -12.62
N LYS A 162 -10.02 -1.00 -13.56
CA LYS A 162 -9.46 0.33 -13.90
C LYS A 162 -10.57 1.31 -14.30
N LYS A 163 -11.51 0.87 -15.15
CA LYS A 163 -12.63 1.70 -15.60
C LYS A 163 -13.62 1.99 -14.46
N LEU A 164 -13.99 0.96 -13.69
CA LEU A 164 -14.95 1.09 -12.59
C LEU A 164 -14.40 1.91 -11.42
N TYR A 165 -13.11 1.77 -11.10
CA TYR A 165 -12.44 2.58 -10.08
C TYR A 165 -12.44 4.07 -10.46
N ALA A 166 -12.10 4.38 -11.72
CA ALA A 166 -12.14 5.77 -12.21
C ALA A 166 -13.56 6.37 -12.14
N LEU A 167 -14.60 5.58 -12.45
CA LEU A 167 -15.99 6.00 -12.28
C LEU A 167 -16.35 6.21 -10.80
N ARG A 168 -15.93 5.30 -9.91
CA ARG A 168 -16.21 5.38 -8.47
C ARG A 168 -15.65 6.64 -7.84
N ASP A 169 -14.44 7.03 -8.25
CA ASP A 169 -13.72 8.20 -7.78
C ASP A 169 -14.49 9.50 -8.00
N VAL A 170 -15.19 9.61 -9.13
CA VAL A 170 -15.97 10.81 -9.50
C VAL A 170 -17.46 10.70 -9.21
N THR A 171 -17.92 9.60 -8.58
CA THR A 171 -19.34 9.36 -8.26
C THR A 171 -19.59 9.13 -6.77
N GLY A 172 -18.56 9.26 -5.92
CA GLY A 172 -18.69 9.07 -4.48
C GLY A 172 -18.94 7.62 -4.05
N THR A 173 -18.62 6.64 -4.91
CA THR A 173 -18.86 5.20 -4.67
C THR A 173 -17.56 4.42 -4.41
N VAL A 174 -16.48 5.11 -4.04
CA VAL A 174 -15.21 4.47 -3.64
C VAL A 174 -15.39 3.69 -2.34
N ASN A 175 -16.00 4.31 -1.32
CA ASN A 175 -16.02 3.79 0.05
C ASN A 175 -17.10 2.72 0.30
N SER A 176 -17.04 1.62 -0.45
CA SER A 176 -17.95 0.47 -0.35
C SER A 176 -17.13 -0.79 -0.21
N ILE A 177 -17.31 -1.55 0.89
CA ILE A 177 -16.58 -2.79 1.17
C ILE A 177 -16.56 -3.75 -0.03
N PRO A 178 -17.70 -4.13 -0.65
CA PRO A 178 -17.67 -5.08 -1.75
C PRO A 178 -16.87 -4.57 -2.95
N LEU A 179 -16.99 -3.28 -3.28
CA LEU A 179 -16.27 -2.66 -4.41
C LEU A 179 -14.77 -2.50 -4.12
N ILE A 180 -14.38 -2.18 -2.88
CA ILE A 180 -12.98 -2.10 -2.46
C ILE A 180 -12.35 -3.50 -2.47
N ALA A 181 -13.00 -4.46 -1.81
CA ALA A 181 -12.50 -5.82 -1.70
C ALA A 181 -12.32 -6.46 -3.08
N SER A 182 -13.32 -6.35 -3.96
CA SER A 182 -13.22 -6.89 -5.31
C SER A 182 -12.18 -6.18 -6.16
N SER A 183 -12.05 -4.85 -6.01
CA SER A 183 -11.05 -4.05 -6.73
C SER A 183 -9.64 -4.47 -6.34
N ILE A 184 -9.34 -4.56 -5.04
CA ILE A 184 -8.02 -4.96 -4.54
C ILE A 184 -7.72 -6.39 -4.95
N MET A 185 -8.63 -7.32 -4.64
CA MET A 185 -8.38 -8.75 -4.84
C MET A 185 -8.28 -9.11 -6.31
N SER A 186 -9.06 -8.51 -7.22
CA SER A 186 -8.97 -8.80 -8.65
C SER A 186 -7.57 -8.51 -9.20
N LYS A 187 -6.97 -7.38 -8.83
CA LYS A 187 -5.59 -7.05 -9.21
C LYS A 187 -4.57 -8.03 -8.65
N LYS A 188 -4.77 -8.50 -7.42
CA LYS A 188 -3.86 -9.45 -6.76
C LYS A 188 -3.95 -10.85 -7.35
N ILE A 189 -5.16 -11.31 -7.65
CA ILE A 189 -5.43 -12.60 -8.28
C ILE A 189 -4.92 -12.59 -9.73
N ALA A 190 -5.21 -11.54 -10.50
CA ALA A 190 -4.72 -11.39 -11.87
C ALA A 190 -3.19 -11.31 -11.96
N ALA A 191 -2.51 -10.84 -10.90
CA ALA A 191 -1.06 -10.82 -10.80
C ALA A 191 -0.42 -12.19 -10.53
N GLY A 192 -1.21 -13.24 -10.27
CA GLY A 192 -0.73 -14.63 -10.24
C GLY A 192 -0.13 -15.11 -8.91
N ALA A 193 -0.28 -14.36 -7.82
CA ALA A 193 0.22 -14.76 -6.49
C ALA A 193 -0.48 -16.03 -5.97
N ASP A 194 0.24 -16.95 -5.33
CA ASP A 194 -0.34 -18.15 -4.72
C ASP A 194 -0.93 -17.86 -3.34
N ALA A 195 -0.29 -16.93 -2.62
CA ALA A 195 -0.72 -16.47 -1.32
C ALA A 195 -0.63 -14.94 -1.21
N ILE A 196 -1.51 -14.34 -0.42
CA ILE A 196 -1.69 -12.90 -0.33
C ILE A 196 -1.70 -12.49 1.15
N VAL A 197 -0.84 -11.56 1.52
CA VAL A 197 -0.89 -10.88 2.82
C VAL A 197 -1.45 -9.48 2.63
N LEU A 198 -2.51 -9.16 3.36
CA LEU A 198 -3.22 -7.89 3.30
C LEU A 198 -2.88 -7.05 4.54
N ASP A 199 -2.56 -5.79 4.31
CA ASP A 199 -2.31 -4.79 5.33
C ASP A 199 -3.43 -3.77 5.27
N VAL A 200 -4.47 -3.99 6.08
CA VAL A 200 -5.69 -3.19 6.11
C VAL A 200 -5.50 -2.09 7.15
N LYS A 201 -5.41 -0.86 6.66
CA LYS A 201 -5.21 0.31 7.52
C LYS A 201 -6.51 0.69 8.21
N THR A 202 -6.41 1.13 9.47
CA THR A 202 -7.51 1.79 10.19
C THR A 202 -7.10 3.15 10.75
N GLY A 203 -8.05 4.06 10.94
CA GLY A 203 -7.84 5.38 11.54
C GLY A 203 -7.77 6.54 10.53
N TYR A 204 -7.32 7.72 11.00
CA TYR A 204 -7.44 8.97 10.26
C TYR A 204 -6.75 8.99 8.90
N GLY A 205 -5.66 8.23 8.74
CA GLY A 205 -4.92 8.09 7.48
C GLY A 205 -5.32 6.91 6.59
N ALA A 206 -6.35 6.16 6.97
CA ALA A 206 -6.79 4.96 6.26
C ALA A 206 -8.01 5.23 5.37
N PHE A 207 -8.29 4.31 4.45
CA PHE A 207 -9.59 4.25 3.79
C PHE A 207 -10.71 3.94 4.80
N MET A 208 -10.50 2.93 5.64
CA MET A 208 -11.43 2.55 6.71
C MET A 208 -11.11 3.37 7.96
N LYS A 209 -12.04 4.25 8.37
CA LYS A 209 -11.79 5.15 9.51
C LYS A 209 -11.98 4.48 10.86
N THR A 210 -12.84 3.47 10.92
CA THR A 210 -13.11 2.71 12.14
C THR A 210 -12.44 1.34 12.07
N GLU A 211 -12.15 0.77 13.24
CA GLU A 211 -11.58 -0.57 13.36
C GLU A 211 -12.57 -1.63 12.86
N LYS A 212 -13.85 -1.45 13.16
CA LYS A 212 -14.94 -2.32 12.69
C LYS A 212 -15.01 -2.40 11.16
N ASP A 213 -14.98 -1.26 10.46
CA ASP A 213 -15.02 -1.26 8.99
C ASP A 213 -13.75 -1.91 8.40
N ALA A 214 -12.60 -1.74 9.06
CA ALA A 214 -11.34 -2.38 8.67
C ALA A 214 -11.40 -3.91 8.85
N GLU A 215 -12.00 -4.37 9.94
CA GLU A 215 -12.24 -5.79 10.23
C GLU A 215 -13.17 -6.42 9.18
N GLU A 216 -14.30 -5.78 8.89
CA GLU A 216 -15.24 -6.24 7.86
C GLU A 216 -14.59 -6.31 6.47
N LEU A 217 -13.79 -5.30 6.09
CA LEU A 217 -13.05 -5.29 4.83
C LEU A 217 -11.98 -6.38 4.78
N ALA A 218 -11.21 -6.57 5.86
CA ALA A 218 -10.16 -7.57 5.96
C ALA A 218 -10.73 -8.98 5.79
N HIS A 219 -11.77 -9.31 6.54
CA HIS A 219 -12.51 -10.56 6.43
C HIS A 219 -13.10 -10.78 5.03
N ALA A 220 -13.70 -9.75 4.42
CA ALA A 220 -14.23 -9.85 3.06
C ALA A 220 -13.14 -10.23 2.04
N MET A 221 -11.96 -9.60 2.12
CA MET A 221 -10.85 -9.91 1.22
C MET A 221 -10.22 -11.28 1.47
N VAL A 222 -10.09 -11.69 2.75
CA VAL A 222 -9.62 -13.04 3.13
C VAL A 222 -10.55 -14.11 2.55
N ARG A 223 -11.87 -13.97 2.73
CA ARG A 223 -12.86 -14.90 2.19
C ARG A 223 -12.85 -14.95 0.66
N ILE A 224 -12.76 -13.81 -0.03
CA ILE A 224 -12.63 -13.77 -1.49
C ILE A 224 -11.40 -14.57 -1.94
N GLY A 225 -10.24 -14.31 -1.34
CA GLY A 225 -8.99 -14.98 -1.69
C GLY A 225 -9.08 -16.49 -1.48
N ASN A 226 -9.56 -16.92 -0.31
CA ASN A 226 -9.70 -18.33 0.02
C ASN A 226 -10.71 -19.05 -0.91
N ASN A 227 -11.83 -18.41 -1.24
CA ASN A 227 -12.83 -18.94 -2.17
C ASN A 227 -12.30 -19.14 -3.60
N VAL A 228 -11.33 -18.33 -4.03
CA VAL A 228 -10.69 -18.47 -5.35
C VAL A 228 -9.37 -19.27 -5.31
N GLY A 229 -9.11 -19.99 -4.21
CA GLY A 229 -7.97 -20.89 -4.06
C GLY A 229 -6.64 -20.19 -3.79
N ARG A 230 -6.65 -18.94 -3.30
CA ARG A 230 -5.46 -18.19 -2.91
C ARG A 230 -5.41 -18.04 -1.39
N LYS A 231 -4.39 -18.61 -0.74
CA LYS A 231 -4.25 -18.51 0.73
C LYS A 231 -4.09 -17.05 1.13
N THR A 232 -5.03 -16.52 1.90
CA THR A 232 -5.06 -15.08 2.19
C THR A 232 -5.11 -14.84 3.70
N VAL A 233 -4.29 -13.91 4.18
CA VAL A 233 -4.23 -13.46 5.58
C VAL A 233 -4.28 -11.94 5.60
N ALA A 234 -4.92 -11.35 6.60
CA ALA A 234 -4.97 -9.90 6.77
C ALA A 234 -4.45 -9.46 8.13
N ILE A 235 -3.83 -8.28 8.17
CA ILE A 235 -3.42 -7.58 9.38
C ILE A 235 -4.16 -6.25 9.40
N ILE A 236 -4.83 -5.94 10.52
CA ILE A 236 -5.37 -4.60 10.78
C ILE A 236 -4.29 -3.78 11.48
N SER A 237 -3.82 -2.72 10.84
CA SER A 237 -2.76 -1.86 11.38
C SER A 237 -3.14 -0.39 11.46
N ASP A 238 -2.60 0.28 12.47
CA ASP A 238 -2.87 1.68 12.75
C ASP A 238 -2.31 2.59 11.65
N MET A 239 -3.12 3.56 11.27
CA MET A 239 -2.79 4.68 10.40
C MET A 239 -3.39 5.97 10.98
N SER A 240 -3.60 6.04 12.30
CA SER A 240 -3.99 7.27 13.00
C SER A 240 -2.93 8.35 12.93
N GLN A 241 -1.67 7.98 12.68
CA GLN A 241 -0.50 8.83 12.39
C GLN A 241 0.32 8.20 11.25
N PRO A 242 1.21 8.95 10.56
CA PRO A 242 2.09 8.37 9.55
C PRO A 242 2.94 7.23 10.13
N LEU A 243 3.15 6.17 9.34
CA LEU A 243 4.04 5.07 9.72
C LEU A 243 5.49 5.52 9.61
N GLY A 244 6.34 5.12 10.57
CA GLY A 244 7.74 5.55 10.58
C GLY A 244 7.87 7.06 10.83
N PHE A 245 8.94 7.66 10.32
CA PHE A 245 9.16 9.11 10.44
C PHE A 245 9.18 9.80 9.07
N ALA A 246 9.59 9.11 8.01
CA ALA A 246 9.69 9.67 6.67
C ALA A 246 8.35 9.62 5.91
N ILE A 247 7.98 10.75 5.30
CA ILE A 247 6.89 10.87 4.32
C ILE A 247 7.47 11.50 3.06
N GLY A 248 7.50 10.75 1.95
CA GLY A 248 8.06 11.22 0.69
C GLY A 248 8.52 10.08 -0.22
N ASN A 249 9.59 10.31 -0.99
CA ASN A 249 10.14 9.30 -1.89
C ASN A 249 11.55 8.88 -1.48
N ALA A 250 12.55 9.71 -1.76
CA ALA A 250 13.94 9.46 -1.35
C ALA A 250 14.09 9.32 0.17
N LEU A 251 13.33 10.11 0.93
CA LEU A 251 13.30 10.05 2.40
C LEU A 251 12.86 8.67 2.91
N GLU A 252 11.86 8.06 2.27
CA GLU A 252 11.37 6.73 2.65
C GLU A 252 12.34 5.62 2.21
N VAL A 253 13.05 5.79 1.09
CA VAL A 253 14.14 4.86 0.70
C VAL A 253 15.26 4.87 1.75
N LYS A 254 15.64 6.05 2.25
CA LYS A 254 16.61 6.16 3.34
C LYS A 254 16.13 5.43 4.60
N GLU A 255 14.88 5.65 5.00
CA GLU A 255 14.29 4.98 6.17
C GLU A 255 14.22 3.45 6.00
N ALA A 256 13.95 2.97 4.78
CA ALA A 256 13.99 1.55 4.45
C ALA A 256 15.39 0.95 4.64
N ILE A 257 16.44 1.65 4.17
CA ILE A 257 17.84 1.23 4.34
C ILE A 257 18.20 1.17 5.83
N ASP A 258 17.83 2.20 6.60
CA ASP A 258 18.08 2.22 8.04
C ASP A 258 17.37 1.06 8.74
N THR A 259 16.13 0.75 8.34
CA THR A 259 15.37 -0.39 8.87
C THR A 259 16.01 -1.73 8.56
N LEU A 260 16.47 -1.95 7.31
CA LEU A 260 17.16 -3.17 6.89
C LEU A 260 18.52 -3.36 7.58
N LYS A 261 19.09 -2.29 8.13
CA LYS A 261 20.31 -2.31 8.97
C LYS A 261 20.02 -2.40 10.47
N GLY A 262 18.76 -2.57 10.89
CA GLY A 262 18.36 -2.65 12.29
C GLY A 262 18.35 -1.30 13.03
N LYS A 263 18.34 -0.18 12.30
CA LYS A 263 18.37 1.19 12.85
C LYS A 263 17.09 1.99 12.54
N GLY A 264 16.05 1.32 12.05
CA GLY A 264 14.81 1.95 11.61
C GLY A 264 13.84 2.32 12.75
N PRO A 265 12.72 2.97 12.39
CA PRO A 265 11.65 3.27 13.33
C PRO A 265 11.03 2.00 13.92
N LYS A 266 10.74 2.01 15.23
CA LYS A 266 10.23 0.83 15.95
C LYS A 266 8.88 0.35 15.43
N ASP A 267 8.00 1.27 15.05
CA ASP A 267 6.68 0.98 14.48
C ASP A 267 6.80 0.34 13.10
N LEU A 268 7.60 0.91 12.20
CA LEU A 268 7.89 0.33 10.89
C LEU A 268 8.49 -1.08 11.02
N THR A 269 9.52 -1.25 11.87
CA THR A 269 10.12 -2.57 12.12
C THR A 269 9.09 -3.57 12.64
N LYS A 270 8.25 -3.20 13.61
CA LYS A 270 7.23 -4.08 14.17
C LYS A 270 6.21 -4.52 13.12
N LEU A 271 5.72 -3.60 12.28
CA LEU A 271 4.78 -3.93 11.23
C LEU A 271 5.41 -4.82 10.15
N VAL A 272 6.63 -4.51 9.71
CA VAL A 272 7.38 -5.33 8.73
C VAL A 272 7.59 -6.75 9.24
N LEU A 273 8.00 -6.93 10.50
CA LEU A 273 8.17 -8.26 11.08
C LEU A 273 6.84 -9.02 11.19
N THR A 274 5.74 -8.33 11.49
CA THR A 274 4.41 -8.93 11.59
C THR A 274 3.94 -9.44 10.22
N LEU A 275 3.98 -8.57 9.20
CA LEU A 275 3.63 -8.92 7.82
C LEU A 275 4.55 -10.00 7.25
N GLY A 276 5.86 -9.84 7.47
CA GLY A 276 6.87 -10.78 6.99
C GLY A 276 6.71 -12.16 7.59
N SER A 277 6.32 -12.24 8.86
CA SER A 277 6.08 -13.54 9.52
C SER A 277 4.98 -14.31 8.82
N GLN A 278 3.87 -13.64 8.46
CA GLN A 278 2.78 -14.27 7.70
C GLN A 278 3.24 -14.69 6.30
N MET A 279 4.04 -13.85 5.62
CA MET A 279 4.56 -14.21 4.30
C MET A 279 5.47 -15.44 4.34
N VAL A 280 6.36 -15.54 5.33
CA VAL A 280 7.30 -16.65 5.51
C VAL A 280 6.55 -17.95 5.83
N ILE A 281 5.49 -17.89 6.66
CA ILE A 281 4.62 -19.04 6.97
C ILE A 281 3.87 -19.50 5.71
N LEU A 282 3.23 -18.57 4.99
CA LEU A 282 2.49 -18.87 3.77
C LEU A 282 3.38 -19.47 2.67
N ALA A 283 4.66 -19.07 2.64
CA ALA A 283 5.67 -19.63 1.76
C ALA A 283 6.21 -21.01 2.20
N GLY A 284 5.77 -21.54 3.35
CA GLY A 284 6.23 -22.81 3.90
C GLY A 284 7.67 -22.78 4.43
N LYS A 285 8.19 -21.60 4.80
CA LYS A 285 9.56 -21.42 5.29
C LYS A 285 9.68 -21.41 6.81
N ALA A 286 8.57 -21.28 7.53
CA ALA A 286 8.48 -21.38 8.98
C ALA A 286 7.16 -22.05 9.39
N LYS A 287 7.13 -22.67 10.58
CA LYS A 287 5.97 -23.39 11.11
C LYS A 287 4.99 -22.49 11.85
N ASN A 288 5.50 -21.41 12.45
CA ASN A 288 4.71 -20.48 13.26
C ASN A 288 5.32 -19.07 13.25
N THR A 289 4.58 -18.13 13.84
CA THR A 289 4.93 -16.70 13.85
C THR A 289 6.22 -16.41 14.60
N ASP A 290 6.51 -17.11 15.69
CA ASP A 290 7.73 -16.87 16.48
C ASP A 290 8.99 -17.30 15.72
N GLU A 291 8.96 -18.48 15.09
CA GLU A 291 10.04 -18.96 14.22
C GLU A 291 10.26 -18.00 13.05
N ALA A 292 9.19 -17.61 12.35
CA ALA A 292 9.27 -16.70 11.22
C ALA A 292 9.85 -15.34 11.60
N LYS A 293 9.37 -14.77 12.72
CA LYS A 293 9.84 -13.49 13.26
C LYS A 293 11.32 -13.54 13.62
N GLN A 294 11.77 -14.63 14.26
CA GLN A 294 13.17 -14.80 14.62
C GLN A 294 14.07 -14.88 13.38
N MET A 295 13.66 -15.63 12.35
CA MET A 295 14.40 -15.72 11.09
C MET A 295 14.56 -14.34 10.41
N LEU A 296 13.49 -13.53 10.42
CA LEU A 296 13.51 -12.17 9.85
C LEU A 296 14.44 -11.25 10.66
N LEU A 297 14.34 -11.28 11.99
CA LEU A 297 15.24 -10.53 12.88
C LEU A 297 16.70 -10.91 12.67
N ASP A 298 17.00 -12.20 12.60
CA ASP A 298 18.34 -12.69 12.33
C ASP A 298 18.85 -12.19 10.99
N SER A 299 18.00 -12.21 9.95
CA SER A 299 18.37 -11.68 8.63
C SER A 299 18.66 -10.18 8.62
N ILE A 300 18.02 -9.38 9.48
CA ILE A 300 18.36 -7.97 9.67
C ILE A 300 19.71 -7.85 10.40
N ASN A 301 19.85 -8.55 11.53
CA ASN A 301 21.00 -8.44 12.43
C ASN A 301 22.31 -8.93 11.79
N ASN A 302 22.26 -9.97 10.95
CA ASN A 302 23.43 -10.52 10.27
C ASN A 302 23.71 -9.87 8.90
N GLY A 303 22.92 -8.86 8.50
CA GLY A 303 23.13 -8.11 7.25
C GLY A 303 22.64 -8.79 5.97
N LYS A 304 22.04 -9.99 6.04
CA LYS A 304 21.48 -10.65 4.84
C LYS A 304 20.35 -9.85 4.18
N ALA A 305 19.53 -9.16 4.96
CA ALA A 305 18.41 -8.37 4.45
C ALA A 305 18.89 -7.18 3.61
N ILE A 306 19.86 -6.41 4.13
CA ILE A 306 20.44 -5.28 3.38
C ILE A 306 21.27 -5.75 2.18
N ALA A 307 21.95 -6.89 2.27
CA ALA A 307 22.64 -7.50 1.14
C ALA A 307 21.66 -7.91 0.02
N LYS A 308 20.51 -8.49 0.37
CA LYS A 308 19.45 -8.81 -0.60
C LYS A 308 18.84 -7.55 -1.22
N PHE A 309 18.72 -6.46 -0.47
CA PHE A 309 18.30 -5.16 -1.03
C PHE A 309 19.32 -4.62 -2.03
N LYS A 310 20.63 -4.75 -1.75
CA LYS A 310 21.70 -4.39 -2.70
C LYS A 310 21.58 -5.16 -4.02
N GLU A 311 21.41 -6.47 -3.93
CA GLU A 311 21.22 -7.34 -5.09
C GLU A 311 19.96 -6.97 -5.89
N PHE A 312 18.82 -6.76 -5.20
CA PHE A 312 17.57 -6.31 -5.80
C PHE A 312 17.74 -5.00 -6.59
N ILE A 313 18.36 -3.98 -5.98
CA ILE A 313 18.60 -2.69 -6.61
C ILE A 313 19.52 -2.84 -7.83
N GLN A 314 20.61 -3.60 -7.70
CA GLN A 314 21.57 -3.83 -8.78
C GLN A 314 20.94 -4.54 -9.98
N ASN A 315 20.11 -5.56 -9.73
CA ASN A 315 19.52 -6.38 -10.78
C ASN A 315 18.47 -5.63 -11.62
N GLN A 316 17.97 -4.51 -11.10
CA GLN A 316 17.10 -3.58 -11.82
C GLN A 316 17.80 -2.25 -12.15
N GLY A 317 19.13 -2.25 -12.24
CA GLY A 317 19.95 -1.15 -12.78
C GLY A 317 20.20 0.02 -11.83
N GLY A 318 19.75 -0.05 -10.57
CA GLY A 318 19.91 1.03 -9.61
C GLY A 318 21.33 1.16 -9.05
N ASP A 319 21.72 2.39 -8.71
CA ASP A 319 22.98 2.71 -8.04
C ASP A 319 22.95 2.20 -6.59
N THR A 320 23.65 1.10 -6.34
CA THR A 320 23.73 0.49 -5.01
C THR A 320 24.54 1.30 -4.00
N SER A 321 25.33 2.28 -4.43
CA SER A 321 26.20 3.04 -3.54
C SER A 321 25.44 3.95 -2.55
N ILE A 322 24.13 4.10 -2.75
CA ILE A 322 23.16 4.69 -1.81
C ILE A 322 23.03 3.89 -0.51
N ILE A 323 23.38 2.60 -0.53
CA ILE A 323 23.30 1.75 0.65
C ILE A 323 24.39 2.13 1.65
N GLU A 324 25.58 2.46 1.17
CA GLU A 324 26.70 2.92 1.98
C GLU A 324 26.57 4.41 2.31
N ASP A 325 26.07 5.22 1.37
CA ASP A 325 25.93 6.67 1.51
C ASP A 325 24.57 7.16 0.97
N THR A 326 23.61 7.34 1.88
CA THR A 326 22.25 7.79 1.54
C THR A 326 22.19 9.26 1.09
N SER A 327 23.27 10.04 1.22
CA SER A 327 23.32 11.42 0.71
C SER A 327 23.30 11.51 -0.81
N LYS A 328 23.59 10.39 -1.49
CA LYS A 328 23.51 10.24 -2.96
C LYS A 328 22.07 10.15 -3.49
N LEU A 329 21.10 9.87 -2.63
CA LEU A 329 19.68 9.99 -2.98
C LEU A 329 19.33 11.47 -3.23
N PRO A 330 18.30 11.78 -4.04
CA PRO A 330 17.85 13.14 -4.27
C PRO A 330 17.69 13.95 -2.97
N GLN A 331 18.30 15.14 -2.92
CA GLN A 331 18.27 16.03 -1.74
C GLN A 331 17.51 17.31 -2.05
N ALA A 332 16.61 17.71 -1.15
CA ALA A 332 15.92 18.99 -1.24
C ALA A 332 16.86 20.15 -0.86
N LYS A 333 16.68 21.30 -1.52
CA LYS A 333 17.48 22.52 -1.33
C LYS A 333 17.32 23.12 0.06
N TYR A 334 16.11 23.11 0.60
CA TYR A 334 15.77 23.69 1.90
C TYR A 334 15.34 22.61 2.89
N LYS A 335 15.85 22.70 4.12
CA LYS A 335 15.44 21.91 5.28
C LYS A 335 14.93 22.88 6.33
N ILE A 336 13.64 22.85 6.60
CA ILE A 336 12.95 23.86 7.40
C ILE A 336 12.28 23.18 8.60
N GLU A 337 12.72 23.53 9.80
CA GLU A 337 12.13 23.00 11.03
C GLU A 337 10.73 23.59 11.28
N LEU A 338 9.84 22.75 11.83
CA LEU A 338 8.52 23.16 12.33
C LEU A 338 8.51 23.05 13.87
N PRO A 339 8.75 24.15 14.61
CA PRO A 339 8.79 24.12 16.07
C PRO A 339 7.40 23.98 16.69
N ALA A 340 7.32 23.33 17.85
CA ALA A 340 6.09 23.24 18.64
C ALA A 340 5.67 24.61 19.19
N LEU A 341 4.39 24.96 19.04
CA LEU A 341 3.84 26.24 19.49
C LEU A 341 3.61 26.29 21.02
N LYS A 342 3.48 25.12 21.66
CA LYS A 342 3.31 24.94 23.11
C LYS A 342 3.97 23.64 23.57
N SER A 343 4.32 23.56 24.85
CA SER A 343 4.79 22.32 25.49
C SER A 343 3.63 21.37 25.78
N GLY A 344 3.91 20.07 25.86
CA GLY A 344 2.95 19.03 26.20
C GLY A 344 3.34 17.68 25.60
N TYR A 345 2.35 16.90 25.21
CA TYR A 345 2.49 15.63 24.49
C TYR A 345 1.78 15.71 23.16
N VAL A 346 2.37 15.16 22.10
CA VAL A 346 1.66 14.99 20.83
C VAL A 346 0.49 14.04 21.05
N SER A 347 -0.74 14.55 20.96
CA SER A 347 -1.95 13.79 21.25
C SER A 347 -2.61 13.23 19.99
N ARG A 348 -2.43 13.89 18.85
CA ARG A 348 -3.03 13.48 17.57
C ARG A 348 -2.23 14.02 16.38
N MET A 349 -2.19 13.24 15.29
CA MET A 349 -1.57 13.63 14.02
C MET A 349 -2.46 13.16 12.86
N ILE A 350 -3.15 14.05 12.15
CA ILE A 350 -4.05 13.62 11.06
C ILE A 350 -3.21 13.19 9.84
N ALA A 351 -2.93 11.89 9.74
CA ALA A 351 -2.01 11.33 8.76
C ALA A 351 -2.31 11.74 7.31
N ASN A 352 -3.58 11.68 6.88
CA ASN A 352 -3.98 12.10 5.53
C ASN A 352 -3.57 13.56 5.23
N GLU A 353 -3.79 14.47 6.18
CA GLU A 353 -3.46 15.89 6.01
C GLU A 353 -1.94 16.13 6.01
N ILE A 354 -1.18 15.33 6.76
CA ILE A 354 0.30 15.34 6.68
C ILE A 354 0.77 14.84 5.31
N GLY A 355 0.12 13.80 4.76
CA GLY A 355 0.37 13.34 3.40
C GLY A 355 0.07 14.43 2.36
N ILE A 356 -1.04 15.14 2.51
CA ILE A 356 -1.41 16.27 1.63
C ILE A 356 -0.37 17.38 1.75
N ALA A 357 0.10 17.70 2.96
CA ALA A 357 1.18 18.67 3.16
C ALA A 357 2.47 18.26 2.41
N SER A 358 2.82 16.97 2.43
CA SER A 358 3.94 16.43 1.64
C SER A 358 3.68 16.53 0.13
N MET A 359 2.46 16.27 -0.32
CA MET A 359 2.06 16.41 -1.73
C MET A 359 2.18 17.86 -2.22
N LEU A 360 1.78 18.85 -1.42
CA LEU A 360 1.91 20.28 -1.74
C LEU A 360 3.37 20.72 -1.95
N LEU A 361 4.33 20.03 -1.31
CA LEU A 361 5.77 20.23 -1.55
C LEU A 361 6.21 19.69 -2.92
N GLY A 362 5.48 18.72 -3.48
CA GLY A 362 5.78 18.04 -4.74
C GLY A 362 6.03 16.54 -4.61
N ALA A 363 5.86 15.94 -3.41
CA ALA A 363 6.18 14.52 -3.18
C ALA A 363 5.15 13.54 -3.78
N GLY A 364 4.03 14.03 -4.28
CA GLY A 364 2.93 13.24 -4.84
C GLY A 364 2.32 13.91 -6.06
N ARG A 365 1.25 13.31 -6.60
CA ARG A 365 0.58 13.75 -7.83
C ARG A 365 -0.85 14.19 -7.52
N ALA A 366 -1.26 15.37 -7.95
CA ALA A 366 -2.67 15.75 -7.95
C ALA A 366 -3.39 15.15 -9.18
N THR A 367 -2.71 15.15 -10.33
CA THR A 367 -3.16 14.51 -11.57
C THR A 367 -2.16 13.47 -12.07
N LYS A 368 -2.61 12.54 -12.92
CA LYS A 368 -1.76 11.46 -13.44
C LYS A 368 -0.51 11.97 -14.19
N ASP A 369 -0.58 13.16 -14.79
CA ASP A 369 0.48 13.73 -15.61
C ASP A 369 1.47 14.59 -14.81
N ASP A 370 1.21 14.79 -13.50
CA ASP A 370 2.08 15.58 -12.64
C ASP A 370 3.46 14.91 -12.47
N LYS A 371 4.51 15.72 -12.53
CA LYS A 371 5.87 15.30 -12.19
C LYS A 371 6.04 15.37 -10.67
N ILE A 372 6.59 14.29 -10.10
CA ILE A 372 6.96 14.23 -8.69
C ILE A 372 8.36 14.80 -8.51
N ASP A 373 8.54 15.58 -7.45
CA ASP A 373 9.84 15.88 -6.89
C ASP A 373 10.21 14.80 -5.87
N LEU A 374 11.20 13.98 -6.20
CA LEU A 374 11.57 12.81 -5.41
C LEU A 374 12.36 13.17 -4.14
N ALA A 375 12.84 14.41 -4.04
CA ALA A 375 13.71 14.88 -2.97
C ALA A 375 12.95 15.54 -1.79
N VAL A 376 11.73 16.00 -2.04
CA VAL A 376 10.91 16.73 -1.06
C VAL A 376 10.06 15.80 -0.21
N GLY A 377 9.59 16.31 0.92
CA GLY A 377 8.73 15.59 1.84
C GLY A 377 8.88 16.07 3.28
N ILE A 378 8.53 15.20 4.23
CA ILE A 378 8.50 15.50 5.66
C ILE A 378 9.23 14.39 6.42
N VAL A 379 10.02 14.75 7.43
CA VAL A 379 10.56 13.81 8.41
C VAL A 379 10.08 14.23 9.79
N LEU A 380 9.29 13.36 10.43
CA LEU A 380 8.80 13.56 11.78
C LEU A 380 9.92 13.36 12.82
N HIS A 381 9.88 14.12 13.91
CA HIS A 381 10.76 13.94 15.07
C HIS A 381 10.02 13.43 16.31
N LYS A 382 8.69 13.56 16.30
CA LYS A 382 7.79 13.13 17.37
C LYS A 382 6.68 12.27 16.80
N LYS A 383 6.23 11.29 17.57
CA LYS A 383 5.02 10.49 17.32
C LYS A 383 3.98 10.77 18.41
N ILE A 384 2.74 10.32 18.20
CA ILE A 384 1.70 10.39 19.23
C ILE A 384 2.19 9.71 20.52
N GLY A 385 2.00 10.41 21.64
CA GLY A 385 2.46 10.03 22.98
C GLY A 385 3.87 10.49 23.34
N ASP A 386 4.59 11.14 22.43
CA ASP A 386 5.90 11.71 22.76
C ASP A 386 5.75 13.11 23.37
N LYS A 387 6.58 13.39 24.39
CA LYS A 387 6.68 14.71 25.02
C LYS A 387 7.41 15.68 24.10
N VAL A 388 6.97 16.94 24.07
CA VAL A 388 7.59 18.03 23.32
C VAL A 388 7.57 19.34 24.13
N GLU A 389 8.63 20.13 24.01
CA GLU A 389 8.70 21.47 24.61
C GLU A 389 8.44 22.56 23.57
N LYS A 390 7.88 23.71 23.99
CA LYS A 390 7.69 24.86 23.11
C LYS A 390 9.01 25.27 22.44
N GLY A 391 8.99 25.39 21.11
CA GLY A 391 10.18 25.69 20.31
C GLY A 391 10.97 24.47 19.85
N GLU A 392 10.76 23.29 20.44
CA GLU A 392 11.36 22.04 19.98
C GLU A 392 10.75 21.63 18.63
N SER A 393 11.57 21.10 17.72
CA SER A 393 11.09 20.70 16.39
C SER A 393 10.18 19.47 16.47
N LEU A 394 8.98 19.58 15.89
CA LEU A 394 8.06 18.47 15.67
C LEU A 394 8.47 17.62 14.46
N LEU A 395 9.02 18.27 13.44
CA LEU A 395 9.37 17.69 12.14
C LEU A 395 10.29 18.64 11.35
N THR A 396 11.00 18.08 10.37
CA THR A 396 11.71 18.83 9.32
C THR A 396 10.94 18.73 8.01
N ILE A 397 10.74 19.87 7.35
CA ILE A 397 10.15 19.98 6.02
C ILE A 397 11.29 20.07 4.98
N TYR A 398 11.30 19.16 4.03
CA TYR A 398 12.26 19.12 2.91
C TYR A 398 11.58 19.71 1.67
N SER A 399 12.09 20.85 1.20
CA SER A 399 11.44 21.63 0.13
C SER A 399 12.45 22.11 -0.92
N ASN A 400 12.01 22.19 -2.18
CA ASN A 400 12.71 22.91 -3.25
C ASN A 400 12.10 24.30 -3.52
N LYS A 401 11.09 24.70 -2.75
CA LYS A 401 10.45 26.02 -2.77
C LYS A 401 10.74 26.78 -1.47
N GLU A 402 10.97 28.09 -1.54
CA GLU A 402 11.18 28.93 -0.35
C GLU A 402 9.89 29.20 0.40
N ASN A 403 8.82 29.56 -0.31
CA ASN A 403 7.52 29.83 0.31
C ASN A 403 6.76 28.52 0.53
N ILE A 404 6.68 28.12 1.79
CA ILE A 404 5.95 26.93 2.25
C ILE A 404 4.90 27.28 3.33
N THR A 405 4.39 28.51 3.32
CA THR A 405 3.46 29.01 4.35
C THR A 405 2.22 28.13 4.47
N GLU A 406 1.63 27.75 3.33
CA GLU A 406 0.46 26.85 3.28
C GLU A 406 0.76 25.48 3.90
N VAL A 407 1.92 24.90 3.59
CA VAL A 407 2.36 23.60 4.14
C VAL A 407 2.52 23.69 5.66
N LYS A 408 3.16 24.75 6.16
CA LYS A 408 3.31 24.97 7.62
C LYS A 408 1.96 25.10 8.31
N GLN A 409 1.05 25.89 7.75
CA GLN A 409 -0.28 26.08 8.33
C GLN A 409 -1.04 24.75 8.39
N LYS A 410 -1.07 23.99 7.28
CA LYS A 410 -1.70 22.68 7.23
C LYS A 410 -1.14 21.72 8.27
N LEU A 411 0.18 21.75 8.53
CA LEU A 411 0.79 20.90 9.55
C LEU A 411 0.40 21.33 10.98
N TYR A 412 0.38 22.63 11.28
CA TYR A 412 -0.08 23.12 12.58
C TYR A 412 -1.56 22.81 12.85
N ASP A 413 -2.41 22.87 11.82
CA ASP A 413 -3.83 22.56 11.94
C ASP A 413 -4.10 21.07 12.23
N ASN A 414 -3.10 20.20 11.99
CA ASN A 414 -3.26 18.75 12.00
C ASN A 414 -2.35 18.00 12.96
N ILE A 415 -1.50 18.70 13.72
CA ILE A 415 -0.68 18.14 14.81
C ILE A 415 -1.12 18.79 16.12
N PHE A 416 -1.66 17.97 17.02
CA PHE A 416 -2.25 18.43 18.27
C PHE A 416 -1.31 18.11 19.43
N ILE A 417 -1.14 19.07 20.33
CA ILE A 417 -0.36 18.92 21.56
C ILE A 417 -1.32 19.14 22.73
N GLU A 418 -1.33 18.25 23.71
CA GLU A 418 -2.18 18.34 24.90
C GLU A 418 -1.38 17.96 26.17
N ASP A 419 -1.98 18.12 27.34
CA ASP A 419 -1.32 17.82 28.62
C ASP A 419 -1.00 16.33 28.80
N THR A 420 -1.76 15.45 28.13
CA THR A 420 -1.57 14.00 28.16
C THR A 420 -1.87 13.38 26.79
N ALA A 421 -1.29 12.22 26.51
CA ALA A 421 -1.54 11.46 25.29
C ALA A 421 -1.29 9.96 25.52
N THR A 422 -2.03 9.11 24.81
CA THR A 422 -1.86 7.65 24.83
C THR A 422 -1.29 7.19 23.49
N LYS A 423 -0.26 6.34 23.52
CA LYS A 423 0.31 5.77 22.29
C LYS A 423 -0.70 4.83 21.65
N PRO A 424 -1.01 4.95 20.36
CA PRO A 424 -1.92 4.04 19.69
C PRO A 424 -1.32 2.64 19.59
N THR A 425 -2.20 1.64 19.62
CA THR A 425 -1.84 0.25 19.33
C THR A 425 -1.54 0.12 17.84
N LEU A 426 -0.36 -0.38 17.47
CA LEU A 426 0.02 -0.47 16.05
C LEU A 426 -0.68 -1.62 15.29
N ILE A 427 -0.78 -2.79 15.92
CA ILE A 427 -1.37 -4.00 15.32
C ILE A 427 -2.60 -4.31 16.14
N HIS A 428 -3.77 -4.13 15.54
CA HIS A 428 -5.06 -4.36 16.17
C HIS A 428 -5.40 -5.84 16.15
N GLU A 429 -5.28 -6.45 14.98
CA GLU A 429 -5.69 -7.84 14.77
C GLU A 429 -4.92 -8.50 13.61
N ILE A 430 -4.84 -9.82 13.66
CA ILE A 430 -4.35 -10.68 12.58
C ILE A 430 -5.45 -11.67 12.26
N ILE A 431 -6.01 -11.58 11.05
CA ILE A 431 -7.12 -12.39 10.55
C ILE A 431 -6.55 -13.46 9.63
N THR A 432 -6.72 -14.73 10.01
CA THR A 432 -6.32 -15.89 9.19
C THR A 432 -7.47 -16.55 8.45
N ASP A 433 -8.72 -16.29 8.85
CA ASP A 433 -9.93 -16.95 8.34
C ASP A 433 -11.11 -15.98 8.14
#